data_AF-A0A7S3PWB8-F1
#
_entry.id   AF-A0A7S3PWB8-F1
#
_cell.length_a   1.000
_cell.length_b   1.000
_cell.length_c   1.000
_cell.angle_alpha   90.00
_cell.angle_beta   90.00
_cell.angle_gamma   90.00
#
_symmetry.space_group_name_H-M   'P 1'
#
loop_
_entity.id
_entity.type
_entity.pdbx_description
1 polymer ?
#
loop_
_entity_poly.entity_id
_entity_poly.type
_entity_poly.pdbx_seq_one_letter_code
_entity_poly.pdbx_strand_id
1 'polypeptide(L)'
;DQTKQFEQHASDSSRSNSTPLPFIHTPACPYGMHAYILSSRGAKKLLKECPRASYHVDAVAWGIRDLKMFAIHPLMAWQAHTDTTIGGGDHSWKAILPTFIGDEYTGFEMGWALSAPLLRVGGNMWGGRILLTNGLSLAFMMTGLVLSFLRNSRWMLSATLLY
;
A
#
# COMPACT_ATOMS: atom_id res chain seq x y z
N ASP A 1 -9.56 -21.36 31.13
CA ASP A 1 -9.95 -21.58 29.72
C ASP A 1 -10.39 -20.24 29.10
N GLN A 2 -9.45 -19.29 29.01
CA GLN A 2 -9.72 -17.90 28.59
C GLN A 2 -9.96 -17.76 27.08
N THR A 3 -9.52 -18.76 26.32
CA THR A 3 -9.69 -18.85 24.86
C THR A 3 -11.17 -18.97 24.49
N LYS A 4 -11.96 -19.70 25.28
CA LYS A 4 -13.40 -19.87 25.04
C LYS A 4 -14.22 -18.61 25.34
N GLN A 5 -13.81 -17.81 26.33
CA GLN A 5 -14.47 -16.52 26.64
C GLN A 5 -14.26 -15.49 25.52
N PHE A 6 -13.09 -15.52 24.85
CA PHE A 6 -12.81 -14.65 23.70
C PHE A 6 -13.64 -15.02 22.46
N GLU A 7 -13.84 -16.31 22.21
CA GLU A 7 -14.64 -16.80 21.08
C GLU A 7 -16.14 -16.50 21.27
N GLN A 8 -16.63 -16.57 22.50
CA GLN A 8 -18.04 -16.31 22.81
C GLN A 8 -18.39 -14.82 22.61
N HIS A 9 -17.52 -13.90 23.03
CA HIS A 9 -17.67 -12.46 22.76
C HIS A 9 -17.59 -12.08 21.27
N ALA A 10 -16.83 -12.82 20.48
CA ALA A 10 -16.70 -12.57 19.03
C ALA A 10 -17.94 -13.05 18.23
N SER A 11 -18.73 -13.98 18.79
CA SER A 11 -19.95 -14.48 18.13
C SER A 11 -21.17 -13.58 18.35
N ASP A 12 -21.21 -12.83 19.46
CA ASP A 12 -22.31 -11.91 19.80
C ASP A 12 -22.17 -10.50 19.21
N SER A 13 -21.04 -10.18 18.58
CA SER A 13 -20.77 -8.82 18.05
C SER A 13 -21.45 -8.50 16.71
N SER A 14 -22.34 -9.36 16.21
CA SER A 14 -23.07 -9.11 14.96
C SER A 14 -24.29 -8.19 15.11
N ARG A 15 -24.60 -7.71 16.33
CA ARG A 15 -25.73 -6.80 16.60
C ARG A 15 -25.49 -5.70 17.65
N SER A 16 -24.26 -5.44 18.07
CA SER A 16 -23.99 -4.45 19.11
C SER A 16 -23.68 -3.07 18.52
N ASN A 17 -24.47 -2.06 18.87
CA ASN A 17 -24.04 -0.65 18.91
C ASN A 17 -22.87 -0.54 19.92
N SER A 18 -21.68 -0.98 19.51
CA SER A 18 -20.51 -1.02 20.38
C SER A 18 -20.03 0.42 20.62
N THR A 19 -20.04 0.83 21.88
CA THR A 19 -19.34 2.03 22.35
C THR A 19 -17.93 2.01 21.78
N PRO A 20 -17.50 3.05 21.03
CA PRO A 20 -16.16 3.08 20.46
C PRO A 20 -15.14 3.00 21.61
N LEU A 21 -14.25 2.00 21.54
CA LEU A 21 -13.13 1.91 22.47
C LEU A 21 -12.22 3.12 22.18
N PRO A 22 -11.93 3.99 23.16
CA PRO A 22 -11.36 5.31 22.89
C PRO A 22 -9.96 5.28 22.27
N PHE A 23 -9.28 4.14 22.35
CA PHE A 23 -7.93 3.92 21.83
C PHE A 23 -7.90 2.97 20.63
N ILE A 24 -9.01 2.36 20.20
CA ILE A 24 -9.02 1.46 19.04
C ILE A 24 -9.85 2.09 17.91
N HIS A 25 -9.25 2.20 16.73
CA HIS A 25 -9.92 2.73 15.56
C HIS A 25 -9.54 1.95 14.30
N THR A 26 -10.33 2.11 13.24
CA THR A 26 -10.00 1.59 11.91
C THR A 26 -9.35 2.71 11.13
N PRO A 27 -8.07 2.61 10.77
CA PRO A 27 -7.42 3.65 9.99
C PRO A 27 -7.95 3.65 8.55
N ALA A 28 -8.09 4.86 7.97
CA ALA A 28 -8.48 5.01 6.57
C ALA A 28 -7.42 4.42 5.63
N CYS A 29 -6.14 4.53 6.02
CA CYS A 29 -5.01 3.94 5.35
C CYS A 29 -4.17 3.19 6.41
N PRO A 30 -4.11 1.85 6.39
CA PRO A 30 -3.21 1.13 7.28
C PRO A 30 -1.75 1.33 6.86
N TYR A 31 -1.47 1.82 5.67
CA TYR A 31 -0.12 1.87 5.12
C TYR A 31 0.87 2.67 5.99
N GLY A 32 2.02 2.08 6.31
CA GLY A 32 3.07 2.65 7.15
C GLY A 32 2.99 2.29 8.64
N MET A 33 1.92 1.62 9.09
CA MET A 33 1.88 1.15 10.48
C MET A 33 2.59 -0.22 10.61
N HIS A 34 3.21 -0.47 11.76
CA HIS A 34 3.94 -1.72 11.99
C HIS A 34 3.27 -2.63 13.03
N ALA A 35 2.14 -2.20 13.59
CA ALA A 35 1.34 -2.99 14.51
C ALA A 35 -0.15 -2.78 14.23
N TYR A 36 -0.87 -3.89 14.05
CA TYR A 36 -2.33 -3.90 13.84
C TYR A 36 -2.96 -5.07 14.57
N ILE A 37 -4.24 -4.91 14.87
CA ILE A 37 -5.09 -5.97 15.37
C ILE A 37 -5.97 -6.47 14.22
N LEU A 38 -5.96 -7.79 14.05
CA LEU A 38 -6.76 -8.51 13.07
C LEU A 38 -7.57 -9.59 13.78
N SER A 39 -8.80 -9.83 13.31
CA SER A 39 -9.53 -11.04 13.69
C SER A 39 -8.84 -12.28 13.10
N SER A 40 -9.07 -13.46 13.70
CA SER A 40 -8.58 -14.73 13.15
C SER A 40 -9.01 -14.94 11.69
N ARG A 41 -10.24 -14.54 11.34
CA ARG A 41 -10.74 -14.55 9.95
C ARG A 41 -9.98 -13.56 9.06
N GLY A 42 -9.71 -12.35 9.54
CA GLY A 42 -8.93 -11.35 8.82
C GLY A 42 -7.50 -11.82 8.56
N ALA A 43 -6.85 -12.40 9.56
CA ALA A 43 -5.50 -12.97 9.44
C ALA A 43 -5.45 -14.09 8.39
N LYS A 44 -6.41 -15.03 8.40
CA LYS A 44 -6.50 -16.08 7.37
C LYS A 44 -6.68 -15.51 5.96
N LYS A 45 -7.50 -14.46 5.82
CA LYS A 45 -7.70 -13.77 4.54
C LYS A 45 -6.41 -13.10 4.08
N LEU A 46 -5.74 -12.38 4.97
CA LEU A 46 -4.46 -11.74 4.67
C LEU A 46 -3.39 -12.76 4.25
N LEU A 47 -3.28 -13.89 4.94
CA LEU A 47 -2.35 -14.96 4.58
C LEU A 47 -2.67 -15.60 3.22
N LYS A 48 -3.95 -15.68 2.85
CA LYS A 48 -4.37 -16.19 1.54
C LYS A 48 -3.95 -15.26 0.39
N GLU A 49 -4.15 -13.95 0.57
CA GLU A 49 -3.84 -12.93 -0.45
C GLU A 49 -2.36 -12.52 -0.44
N CYS A 50 -1.68 -12.67 0.70
CA CYS A 50 -0.26 -12.43 0.90
C CYS A 50 0.44 -13.72 1.39
N PRO A 51 0.56 -14.75 0.56
CA PRO A 51 1.14 -16.05 0.96
C PRO A 51 2.64 -15.99 1.27
N ARG A 52 3.32 -14.94 0.80
CA ARG A 52 4.71 -14.63 1.16
C ARG A 52 4.77 -13.15 1.52
N ALA A 53 5.20 -12.87 2.75
CA ALA A 53 5.56 -11.53 3.17
C ALA A 53 6.89 -11.15 2.49
N SER A 54 6.82 -10.72 1.23
CA SER A 54 8.01 -10.27 0.50
C SER A 54 8.36 -8.82 0.80
N TYR A 55 7.39 -8.01 1.26
CA TYR A 55 7.53 -6.56 1.52
C TYR A 55 6.48 -6.06 2.52
N HIS A 56 6.09 -4.78 2.40
CA HIS A 56 5.03 -4.07 3.13
C HIS A 56 3.68 -4.81 3.07
N VAL A 57 3.44 -5.67 4.07
CA VAL A 57 2.21 -6.45 4.22
C VAL A 57 0.99 -5.53 4.36
N ASP A 58 1.19 -4.35 4.94
CA ASP A 58 0.26 -3.25 5.05
C ASP A 58 -0.19 -2.68 3.70
N ALA A 59 0.67 -2.68 2.67
CA ALA A 59 0.27 -2.31 1.30
C ALA A 59 -0.74 -3.31 0.75
N VAL A 60 -0.44 -4.60 0.93
CA VAL A 60 -1.30 -5.69 0.47
C VAL A 60 -2.61 -5.65 1.26
N ALA A 61 -2.53 -5.47 2.58
CA ALA A 61 -3.70 -5.40 3.45
C ALA A 61 -4.64 -4.25 3.06
N TRP A 62 -4.11 -3.09 2.67
CA TRP A 62 -4.91 -1.96 2.17
C TRP A 62 -5.69 -2.31 0.89
N GLY A 63 -5.09 -3.11 0.00
CA GLY A 63 -5.73 -3.57 -1.24
C GLY A 63 -6.83 -4.61 -1.05
N ILE A 64 -6.90 -5.28 0.10
CA ILE A 64 -7.88 -6.34 0.36
C ILE A 64 -9.21 -5.71 0.81
N ARG A 65 -10.16 -5.62 -0.12
CA ARG A 65 -11.54 -5.21 0.17
C ARG A 65 -12.11 -6.05 1.31
N ASP A 66 -12.79 -5.42 2.27
CA ASP A 66 -13.37 -6.03 3.49
C ASP A 66 -12.39 -6.59 4.52
N LEU A 67 -11.09 -6.31 4.43
CA LEU A 67 -10.17 -6.59 5.53
C LEU A 67 -10.25 -5.47 6.57
N LYS A 68 -10.92 -5.73 7.69
CA LYS A 68 -10.94 -4.80 8.82
C LYS A 68 -9.66 -4.94 9.64
N MET A 69 -8.85 -3.89 9.62
CA MET A 69 -7.69 -3.72 10.48
C MET A 69 -8.01 -2.71 11.56
N PHE A 70 -7.50 -2.93 12.76
CA PHE A 70 -7.65 -1.99 13.86
C PHE A 70 -6.27 -1.55 14.33
N ALA A 71 -6.12 -0.26 14.58
CA ALA A 71 -4.92 0.33 15.15
C ALA A 71 -5.22 0.84 16.57
N ILE A 72 -4.19 0.82 17.42
CA ILE A 72 -4.23 1.46 18.73
C ILE A 72 -3.74 2.91 18.59
N HIS A 73 -4.42 3.85 19.25
CA HIS A 73 -4.01 5.24 19.39
C HIS A 73 -3.47 5.50 20.82
N PRO A 74 -2.28 6.11 20.97
CA PRO A 74 -1.32 6.45 19.91
C PRO A 74 -0.71 5.20 19.26
N LEU A 75 -0.17 5.35 18.05
CA LEU A 75 0.44 4.23 17.31
C LEU A 75 1.57 3.59 18.13
N MET A 76 1.40 2.32 18.47
CA MET A 76 2.38 1.58 19.28
C MET A 76 3.71 1.35 18.56
N ALA A 77 3.67 1.17 17.24
CA ALA A 77 4.84 0.97 16.40
C ALA A 77 4.61 1.69 15.07
N TRP A 78 5.38 2.74 14.85
CA TRP A 78 5.40 3.51 13.61
C TRP A 78 6.87 3.77 13.25
N GLN A 79 7.18 3.90 11.97
CA GLN A 79 8.51 4.27 11.51
C GLN A 79 8.39 5.57 10.72
N ALA A 80 9.21 6.55 11.08
CA ALA A 80 9.33 7.77 10.31
C ALA A 80 10.00 7.48 8.97
N HIS A 81 9.52 8.13 7.91
CA HIS A 81 9.93 7.87 6.52
C HIS A 81 11.42 8.11 6.27
N THR A 82 12.06 8.95 7.09
CA THR A 82 13.50 9.26 7.05
C THR A 82 14.39 8.06 7.35
N ASP A 83 13.86 7.05 8.04
CA ASP A 83 14.67 5.96 8.61
C ASP A 83 14.46 4.64 7.85
N THR A 84 13.86 4.68 6.65
CA THR A 84 13.53 3.47 5.87
C THR A 84 14.56 3.20 4.77
N THR A 85 14.93 1.94 4.56
CA THR A 85 15.78 1.52 3.44
C THR A 85 15.07 1.52 2.08
N ILE A 86 13.73 1.55 2.06
CA ILE A 86 12.88 1.46 0.86
C ILE A 86 12.32 2.82 0.41
N GLY A 87 12.50 3.90 1.18
CA GLY A 87 12.08 5.25 0.80
C GLY A 87 12.94 6.40 1.34
N GLY A 88 13.92 6.11 2.21
CA GLY A 88 14.82 7.11 2.80
C GLY A 88 16.08 7.40 1.98
N GLY A 89 16.28 6.73 0.84
CA GLY A 89 17.44 6.97 -0.03
C GLY A 89 17.26 8.16 -0.97
N ASP A 90 18.38 8.82 -1.29
CA ASP A 90 18.51 9.96 -2.22
C ASP A 90 18.05 9.68 -3.67
N HIS A 91 17.71 8.43 -3.98
CA HIS A 91 17.24 7.97 -5.30
C HIS A 91 15.77 7.53 -5.32
N SER A 92 15.00 7.86 -4.29
CA SER A 92 13.57 7.56 -4.22
C SER A 92 12.73 8.66 -4.88
N TRP A 93 11.43 8.39 -5.09
CA TRP A 93 10.48 9.40 -5.57
C TRP A 93 10.42 10.65 -4.67
N LYS A 94 10.89 10.56 -3.43
CA LYS A 94 11.05 11.67 -2.50
C LYS A 94 12.05 12.72 -2.97
N ALA A 95 13.05 12.35 -3.77
CA ALA A 95 14.02 13.30 -4.32
C ALA A 95 13.45 14.13 -5.50
N ILE A 96 12.39 13.63 -6.15
CA ILE A 96 11.84 14.23 -7.37
C ILE A 96 10.51 14.95 -7.08
N LEU A 97 9.73 14.46 -6.13
CA LEU A 97 8.41 15.00 -5.81
C LEU A 97 8.46 15.89 -4.55
N PRO A 98 7.69 16.98 -4.50
CA PRO A 98 7.51 17.73 -3.27
C PRO A 98 6.91 16.80 -2.20
N THR A 99 7.29 17.02 -0.94
CA THR A 99 6.73 16.27 0.19
C THR A 99 5.22 16.49 0.25
N PHE A 100 4.48 15.47 -0.16
CA PHE A 100 3.02 15.43 -0.07
C PHE A 100 2.64 14.38 0.97
N ILE A 101 2.03 14.83 2.07
CA ILE A 101 1.53 13.95 3.12
C ILE A 101 0.11 13.53 2.71
N GLY A 102 -0.06 12.27 2.35
CA GLY A 102 -1.34 11.70 1.94
C GLY A 102 -2.25 11.36 3.13
N ASP A 103 -1.67 11.17 4.31
CA ASP A 103 -2.41 10.95 5.56
C ASP A 103 -1.65 11.58 6.73
N GLU A 104 -2.25 12.60 7.37
CA GLU A 104 -1.67 13.29 8.52
C GLU A 104 -1.59 12.39 9.76
N TYR A 105 -2.49 11.41 9.88
CA TYR A 105 -2.56 10.53 11.03
C TYR A 105 -1.34 9.60 11.13
N THR A 106 -0.96 9.01 10.00
CA THR A 106 0.26 8.18 9.88
C THR A 106 1.49 8.98 9.49
N GLY A 107 1.32 10.25 9.09
CA GLY A 107 2.37 11.06 8.46
C GLY A 107 2.81 10.50 7.11
N PHE A 108 2.01 9.63 6.48
CA PHE A 108 2.35 8.90 5.27
C PHE A 108 2.63 9.82 4.07
N GLU A 109 3.85 9.76 3.53
CA GLU A 109 4.28 10.53 2.37
C GLU A 109 3.99 9.81 1.03
N MET A 110 3.50 10.53 0.02
CA MET A 110 3.27 10.01 -1.33
C MET A 110 4.54 9.44 -1.98
N GLY A 111 5.70 10.02 -1.71
CA GLY A 111 6.98 9.50 -2.20
C GLY A 111 7.23 8.06 -1.74
N TRP A 112 6.79 7.73 -0.52
CA TRP A 112 6.84 6.37 0.02
C TRP A 112 5.84 5.45 -0.68
N ALA A 113 4.61 5.94 -0.92
CA ALA A 113 3.59 5.23 -1.72
C ALA A 113 4.15 4.77 -3.06
N LEU A 114 4.86 5.66 -3.73
CA LEU A 114 5.42 5.44 -5.06
C LEU A 114 6.70 4.59 -5.02
N SER A 115 7.38 4.54 -3.89
CA SER A 115 8.58 3.71 -3.69
C SER A 115 8.24 2.30 -3.19
N ALA A 116 6.97 2.08 -2.83
CA ALA A 116 6.44 0.78 -2.43
C ALA A 116 6.71 -0.31 -3.48
N PRO A 117 7.43 -1.39 -3.14
CA PRO A 117 7.66 -2.50 -4.04
C PRO A 117 6.36 -3.27 -4.28
N LEU A 118 5.97 -3.36 -5.56
CA LEU A 118 4.85 -4.17 -6.02
C LEU A 118 5.29 -5.57 -6.40
N LEU A 119 6.36 -5.66 -7.18
CA LEU A 119 6.81 -6.92 -7.76
C LEU A 119 8.33 -6.91 -7.91
N ARG A 120 8.95 -8.05 -7.64
CA ARG A 120 10.34 -8.28 -8.01
C ARG A 120 10.37 -9.03 -9.33
N VAL A 121 10.88 -8.40 -10.37
CA VAL A 121 10.96 -9.00 -11.70
C VAL A 121 12.40 -9.48 -11.95
N GLY A 122 12.53 -10.73 -12.40
CA GLY A 122 13.80 -11.41 -12.65
C GLY A 122 14.01 -12.60 -11.71
N GLY A 123 14.33 -13.76 -12.29
CA GLY A 123 14.66 -14.98 -11.54
C GLY A 123 16.09 -14.99 -11.02
N ASN A 124 16.48 -16.10 -10.36
CA ASN A 124 17.82 -16.29 -9.79
C ASN A 124 18.96 -16.05 -10.80
N MET A 125 18.74 -16.32 -12.09
CA MET A 125 19.75 -16.11 -13.15
C MET A 125 20.00 -14.65 -13.52
N TRP A 126 19.07 -13.73 -13.19
CA TRP A 126 19.18 -12.29 -13.48
C TRP A 126 19.33 -11.45 -12.19
N GLY A 127 19.68 -12.10 -11.08
CA GLY A 127 19.92 -11.46 -9.77
C GLY A 127 18.69 -10.82 -9.12
N GLY A 128 17.48 -11.01 -9.67
CA GLY A 128 16.26 -10.37 -9.19
C GLY A 128 16.41 -8.85 -8.97
N ARG A 129 17.12 -8.14 -9.86
CA ARG A 129 17.56 -6.76 -9.59
C ARG A 129 16.49 -5.70 -9.84
N ILE A 130 15.39 -6.03 -10.51
CA ILE A 130 14.38 -5.05 -10.88
C ILE A 130 13.25 -5.10 -9.87
N LEU A 131 13.17 -4.05 -9.05
CA LEU A 131 12.07 -3.78 -8.15
C LEU A 131 11.05 -2.93 -8.91
N LEU A 132 9.92 -3.53 -9.29
CA LEU A 132 8.78 -2.80 -9.80
C LEU A 132 8.10 -2.12 -8.61
N THR A 133 8.14 -0.80 -8.56
CA THR A 133 7.44 -0.01 -7.54
C THR A 133 6.18 0.63 -8.13
N ASN A 134 5.26 1.09 -7.27
CA ASN A 134 4.07 1.84 -7.69
C ASN A 134 4.42 3.00 -8.64
N GLY A 135 5.43 3.79 -8.30
CA GLY A 135 5.86 4.93 -9.10
C GLY A 135 6.53 4.52 -10.40
N LEU A 136 7.31 3.44 -10.42
CA LEU A 136 7.89 2.93 -11.66
C LEU A 136 6.80 2.41 -12.62
N SER A 137 5.79 1.70 -12.09
CA SER A 137 4.62 1.29 -12.86
C SER A 137 3.84 2.47 -13.43
N LEU A 138 3.62 3.50 -12.61
CA LEU A 138 2.96 4.74 -13.05
C LEU A 138 3.77 5.44 -14.14
N ALA A 139 5.09 5.55 -13.97
CA ALA A 139 5.98 6.15 -14.95
C ALA A 139 5.91 5.42 -16.31
N PHE A 140 6.00 4.08 -16.30
CA PHE A 140 5.86 3.29 -17.53
C PHE A 140 4.52 3.50 -18.23
N MET A 141 3.42 3.52 -17.46
CA MET A 141 2.08 3.77 -18.00
C MET A 141 1.99 5.16 -18.64
N MET A 142 2.47 6.20 -17.96
CA MET A 142 2.46 7.57 -18.45
C MET A 142 3.33 7.72 -19.71
N THR A 143 4.52 7.12 -19.73
CA THR A 143 5.37 7.10 -20.93
C THR A 143 4.66 6.43 -22.10
N GLY A 144 4.00 5.29 -21.88
CA GLY A 144 3.22 4.60 -22.91
C GLY A 144 2.08 5.45 -23.47
N LEU A 145 1.34 6.14 -22.61
CA LEU A 145 0.27 7.07 -23.01
C LEU A 145 0.80 8.23 -23.86
N VAL A 146 1.90 8.87 -23.44
CA VAL A 146 2.53 9.97 -24.19
C VAL A 146 3.01 9.49 -25.56
N LEU A 147 3.71 8.35 -25.63
CA LEU A 147 4.17 7.78 -26.90
C LEU A 147 3.01 7.41 -27.82
N SER A 148 1.92 6.85 -27.29
CA SER A 148 0.72 6.56 -28.06
C SER A 148 0.08 7.83 -28.62
N PHE A 149 0.00 8.89 -27.82
CA PHE A 149 -0.52 10.18 -28.26
C PHE A 149 0.33 10.78 -29.38
N LEU A 150 1.67 10.79 -29.22
CA LEU A 150 2.60 11.30 -30.23
C LEU A 150 2.57 10.51 -31.54
N ARG A 151 2.39 9.18 -31.46
CA ARG A 151 2.19 8.34 -32.64
C ARG A 151 0.90 8.75 -33.36
N ASN A 152 -0.21 8.84 -32.65
CA ASN A 152 -1.51 9.12 -33.25
C ASN A 152 -1.63 10.55 -33.78
N SER A 153 -0.99 11.53 -33.13
CA SER A 153 -0.97 12.92 -33.61
C SER A 153 -0.20 13.07 -34.92
N ARG A 154 0.89 12.31 -35.13
CA ARG A 154 1.59 12.25 -36.41
C ARG A 154 0.70 11.70 -37.53
N TRP A 155 -0.07 10.65 -37.26
CA TRP A 155 -1.04 10.12 -38.23
C TRP A 155 -2.14 11.13 -38.59
N MET A 156 -2.66 11.87 -37.59
CA MET A 156 -3.65 12.93 -37.86
C MET A 156 -3.07 14.09 -38.66
N LEU A 157 -1.85 14.54 -38.36
CA LEU A 157 -1.20 15.61 -39.12
C LEU A 157 -0.88 15.19 -40.56
N SER A 158 -0.42 13.96 -40.79
CA SER A 158 -0.20 13.42 -42.14
C SER A 158 -1.50 13.27 -42.94
N ALA A 159 -2.61 12.87 -42.29
CA ALA A 159 -3.92 12.81 -42.95
C ALA A 159 -4.46 14.20 -43.31
N THR A 160 -4.14 15.22 -42.52
CA THR A 160 -4.58 16.61 -42.76
C THR A 160 -3.77 17.30 -43.87
N LEU A 161 -2.52 16.89 -44.10
CA LEU A 161 -1.66 17.43 -45.17
C LEU A 161 -1.87 16.75 -46.55
N LEU A 162 -2.65 15.66 -46.60
CA LEU A 162 -2.99 14.92 -47.82
C LEU A 162 -4.39 15.28 -48.38
N TYR A 163 -5.09 16.21 -47.75
CA TYR A 163 -6.34 16.83 -48.19
C TYR A 163 -6.13 18.31 -48.47
#